data_AF-A0A8J3B8P0-F1
#
_entry.id   AF-A0A8J3B8P0-F1
#
_cell.length_a   1.000
_cell.length_b   1.000
_cell.length_c   1.000
_cell.angle_alpha   90.00
_cell.angle_beta   90.00
_cell.angle_gamma   90.00
#
_symmetry.space_group_name_H-M   'P 1'
#
loop_
_entity.id
_entity.type
_entity.pdbx_description
1 polymer ?
#
loop_
_entity_poly.entity_id
_entity_poly.type
_entity_poly.pdbx_seq_one_letter_code
_entity_poly.pdbx_strand_id
1 'polypeptide(L)'
;MAQQDSSIAFFDNSNEDQYFTVVLRGYDRQQVDNHLQRLNAALDQSKQARAEAEQRMNDAQRRLRQTEQRVGAVEQKLADSQKQLEENNRPTLAGLGTRVEQILRLAEEQANDHRAEAKREAEGILSAAKLEAREITDKARSESTGMKAAIEREVGNLRTAAEREAAETRVQARREADTLRADADRETKQLRTVTTHEVAELKSTSEREVATMRATAEREVTQQRAKASREAEEKRAEASKILAEAREKRDKDLQALALEIAERNERAENEESQRHAAQVAATQKLVAEAEGRARSADERAKETEKKAETRRQESERTAAETVDKAKALADKTVTEARAESQRVMSEARTEAEITLQAARREVEDLTRQKEVVTAQLGQMLSGLAGIVPTVGAPADGAATKSAPKGDADKSGTAESGSVAAGGDSRPPKQAAKTS
;
A
#
# COMPACT_ATOMS: atom_id res chain seq x y z
N MET A 1 -41.11 -158.84 -102.79
CA MET A 1 -41.35 -160.17 -103.37
C MET A 1 -42.63 -160.70 -102.73
N ALA A 2 -43.66 -160.93 -103.53
CA ALA A 2 -44.94 -161.60 -103.21
C ALA A 2 -45.76 -161.11 -101.98
N GLN A 3 -46.64 -160.12 -102.21
CA GLN A 3 -48.04 -160.30 -101.84
C GLN A 3 -48.62 -161.27 -102.86
N GLN A 4 -48.95 -162.49 -102.44
CA GLN A 4 -49.70 -163.52 -103.17
C GLN A 4 -49.66 -164.73 -102.23
N ASP A 5 -50.64 -164.91 -101.35
CA ASP A 5 -51.57 -166.02 -101.56
C ASP A 5 -52.96 -165.84 -100.91
N SER A 6 -53.28 -164.65 -100.38
CA SER A 6 -54.60 -164.42 -99.75
C SER A 6 -55.74 -164.20 -100.76
N SER A 7 -55.46 -164.11 -102.06
CA SER A 7 -56.44 -163.72 -103.09
C SER A 7 -57.14 -164.88 -103.80
N ILE A 8 -56.84 -166.14 -103.46
CA ILE A 8 -57.51 -167.31 -104.06
C ILE A 8 -58.77 -167.74 -103.28
N ALA A 9 -58.92 -167.34 -102.01
CA ALA A 9 -60.10 -167.69 -101.21
C ALA A 9 -61.37 -166.86 -101.53
N PHE A 10 -61.26 -165.76 -102.29
CA PHE A 10 -62.40 -164.88 -102.57
C PHE A 10 -63.30 -165.38 -103.70
N PHE A 11 -62.72 -166.02 -104.73
CA PHE A 11 -63.47 -166.37 -105.95
C PHE A 11 -64.24 -167.69 -105.87
N ASP A 12 -64.06 -168.50 -104.83
CA ASP A 12 -64.69 -169.83 -104.76
C ASP A 12 -66.12 -169.80 -104.16
N ASN A 13 -66.57 -168.67 -103.61
CA ASN A 13 -67.82 -168.60 -102.84
C ASN A 13 -68.96 -167.83 -103.54
N SER A 14 -68.84 -167.54 -104.83
CA SER A 14 -69.79 -166.63 -105.53
C SER A 14 -70.67 -167.30 -106.59
N ASN A 15 -70.59 -168.63 -106.76
CA ASN A 15 -71.30 -169.35 -107.82
C ASN A 15 -72.20 -170.48 -107.28
N GLU A 16 -72.92 -170.21 -106.19
CA GLU A 16 -74.10 -171.00 -105.88
C GLU A 16 -75.29 -170.42 -106.67
N ASP A 17 -75.78 -171.17 -107.65
CA ASP A 17 -77.05 -170.91 -108.34
C ASP A 17 -78.20 -170.93 -107.31
N GLN A 18 -78.46 -169.79 -106.67
CA GLN A 18 -79.50 -169.66 -105.65
C GLN A 18 -80.87 -169.47 -106.32
N TYR A 19 -81.56 -170.59 -106.51
CA TYR A 19 -82.95 -170.63 -106.95
C TYR A 19 -83.87 -169.93 -105.94
N PHE A 20 -84.41 -168.77 -106.32
CA PHE A 20 -85.47 -168.13 -105.55
C PHE A 20 -86.76 -168.97 -105.63
N THR A 21 -87.43 -169.21 -104.51
CA THR A 21 -88.71 -169.93 -104.48
C THR A 21 -89.82 -169.13 -105.16
N VAL A 22 -90.66 -169.76 -105.99
CA VAL A 22 -91.77 -169.11 -106.72
C VAL A 22 -93.10 -169.40 -106.01
N VAL A 23 -93.79 -168.34 -105.58
CA VAL A 23 -95.15 -168.35 -105.00
C VAL A 23 -96.13 -167.87 -106.08
N LEU A 24 -97.45 -168.04 -105.87
CA LEU A 24 -98.53 -167.89 -106.86
C LEU A 24 -98.57 -166.58 -107.68
N ARG A 25 -97.75 -165.59 -107.34
CA ARG A 25 -97.52 -164.36 -108.11
C ARG A 25 -96.05 -163.91 -108.07
N GLY A 26 -95.11 -164.83 -108.26
CA GLY A 26 -93.68 -164.52 -108.45
C GLY A 26 -92.75 -165.04 -107.35
N TYR A 27 -91.49 -164.60 -107.34
CA TYR A 27 -90.48 -165.04 -106.38
C TYR A 27 -90.76 -164.59 -104.93
N ASP A 28 -90.28 -165.34 -103.93
CA ASP A 28 -90.36 -164.96 -102.53
C ASP A 28 -89.58 -163.66 -102.27
N ARG A 29 -90.35 -162.61 -102.02
CA ARG A 29 -89.87 -161.23 -101.86
C ARG A 29 -88.84 -161.12 -100.74
N GLN A 30 -88.96 -161.87 -99.65
CA GLN A 30 -87.99 -161.79 -98.54
C GLN A 30 -86.63 -162.42 -98.89
N GLN A 31 -86.60 -163.50 -99.68
CA GLN A 31 -85.34 -164.09 -100.14
C GLN A 31 -84.63 -163.17 -101.13
N VAL A 32 -85.37 -162.58 -102.07
CA VAL A 32 -84.83 -161.66 -103.08
C VAL A 32 -84.29 -160.38 -102.41
N ASP A 33 -85.01 -159.78 -101.45
CA ASP A 33 -84.54 -158.58 -100.75
C ASP A 33 -83.26 -158.83 -99.95
N ASN A 34 -83.13 -159.98 -99.28
CA ASN A 34 -81.92 -160.34 -98.54
C ASN A 34 -80.72 -160.61 -99.48
N HIS A 35 -80.96 -161.22 -100.65
CA HIS A 35 -79.92 -161.45 -101.64
C HIS A 35 -79.47 -160.14 -102.31
N LEU A 36 -80.41 -159.25 -102.64
CA LEU A 36 -80.13 -157.90 -103.13
C LEU A 36 -79.35 -157.06 -102.10
N GLN A 37 -79.68 -157.16 -100.81
CA GLN A 37 -78.89 -156.50 -99.75
C GLN A 37 -77.46 -157.04 -99.69
N ARG A 38 -77.25 -158.36 -99.77
CA ARG A 38 -75.91 -158.96 -99.81
C ARG A 38 -75.12 -158.56 -101.05
N LEU A 39 -75.74 -158.57 -102.22
CA LEU A 39 -75.13 -158.12 -103.47
C LEU A 39 -74.75 -156.63 -103.41
N ASN A 40 -75.64 -155.78 -102.88
CA ASN A 40 -75.35 -154.35 -102.71
C ASN A 40 -74.19 -154.12 -101.74
N ALA A 41 -74.15 -154.83 -100.60
CA ALA A 41 -73.04 -154.73 -99.65
C ALA A 41 -71.70 -155.21 -100.27
N ALA A 42 -71.71 -156.31 -101.03
CA ALA A 42 -70.52 -156.80 -101.72
C ALA A 42 -70.06 -155.84 -102.83
N LEU A 43 -71.00 -155.21 -103.55
CA LEU A 43 -70.70 -154.22 -104.58
C LEU A 43 -70.07 -152.95 -103.99
N ASP A 44 -70.58 -152.46 -102.87
CA ASP A 44 -70.03 -151.27 -102.19
C ASP A 44 -68.64 -151.55 -101.61
N GLN A 45 -68.42 -152.75 -101.05
CA GLN A 45 -67.10 -153.18 -100.58
C GLN A 45 -66.08 -153.27 -101.73
N SER A 46 -66.51 -153.79 -102.89
CA SER A 46 -65.65 -153.87 -104.09
C SER A 46 -65.28 -152.48 -104.64
N LYS A 47 -66.24 -151.53 -104.64
CA LYS A 47 -65.98 -150.14 -105.06
C LYS A 47 -65.00 -149.43 -104.13
N GLN A 48 -65.11 -149.62 -102.82
CA GLN A 48 -64.18 -149.02 -101.85
C GLN A 48 -62.76 -149.56 -102.02
N ALA A 49 -62.58 -150.87 -102.18
CA ALA A 49 -61.27 -151.48 -102.40
C ALA A 49 -60.59 -150.98 -103.70
N ARG A 50 -61.36 -150.76 -104.76
CA ARG A 50 -60.84 -150.23 -106.03
C ARG A 50 -60.37 -148.77 -105.90
N ALA A 51 -61.12 -147.93 -105.18
CA ALA A 51 -60.76 -146.53 -104.98
C ALA A 51 -59.43 -146.38 -104.20
N GLU A 52 -59.20 -147.20 -103.18
CA GLU A 52 -57.95 -147.19 -102.41
C GLU A 52 -56.74 -147.64 -103.25
N ALA A 53 -56.93 -148.63 -104.13
CA ALA A 53 -55.87 -149.12 -105.01
C ALA A 53 -55.45 -148.07 -106.06
N GLU A 54 -56.42 -147.33 -106.62
CA GLU A 54 -56.16 -146.25 -107.59
C GLU A 54 -55.36 -145.09 -106.96
N GLN A 55 -55.65 -144.73 -105.70
CA GLN A 55 -54.89 -143.70 -104.98
C GLN A 55 -53.42 -144.10 -104.79
N ARG A 56 -53.15 -145.35 -104.35
CA ARG A 56 -51.77 -145.83 -104.15
C ARG A 56 -50.95 -145.84 -105.43
N MET A 57 -51.56 -146.13 -106.57
CA MET A 57 -50.86 -146.18 -107.86
C MET A 57 -50.44 -144.78 -108.33
N ASN A 58 -51.28 -143.77 -108.14
CA ASN A 58 -50.99 -142.39 -108.53
C ASN A 58 -49.81 -141.79 -107.75
N ASP A 59 -49.71 -142.06 -106.45
CA ASP A 59 -48.60 -141.57 -105.62
C ASP A 59 -47.25 -142.21 -106.01
N ALA A 60 -47.26 -143.50 -106.36
CA ALA A 60 -46.06 -144.20 -106.81
C ALA A 60 -45.53 -143.62 -108.14
N GLN A 61 -46.42 -143.31 -109.09
CA GLN A 61 -46.04 -142.74 -110.38
C GLN A 61 -45.39 -141.35 -110.25
N ARG A 62 -45.85 -140.52 -109.31
CA ARG A 62 -45.27 -139.18 -109.07
C ARG A 62 -43.82 -139.26 -108.57
N ARG A 63 -43.52 -140.21 -107.68
CA ARG A 63 -42.17 -140.39 -107.14
C ARG A 63 -41.16 -140.83 -108.20
N LEU A 64 -41.58 -141.70 -109.12
CA LEU A 64 -40.70 -142.22 -110.19
C LEU A 64 -40.21 -141.10 -111.13
N ARG A 65 -41.10 -140.22 -111.58
CA ARG A 65 -40.75 -139.10 -112.48
C ARG A 65 -39.74 -138.13 -111.85
N GLN A 66 -39.86 -137.90 -110.54
CA GLN A 66 -38.95 -137.00 -109.83
C GLN A 66 -37.53 -137.57 -109.75
N THR A 67 -37.38 -138.89 -109.62
CA THR A 67 -36.05 -139.53 -109.57
C THR A 67 -35.36 -139.52 -110.92
N GLU A 68 -36.10 -139.75 -112.01
CA GLU A 68 -35.53 -139.75 -113.37
C GLU A 68 -34.95 -138.38 -113.76
N GLN A 69 -35.63 -137.30 -113.41
CA GLN A 69 -35.14 -135.94 -113.67
C GLN A 69 -33.82 -135.62 -112.95
N ARG A 70 -33.60 -136.17 -111.74
CA ARG A 70 -32.36 -135.93 -110.99
C ARG A 70 -31.17 -136.67 -111.57
N VAL A 71 -31.38 -137.87 -112.12
CA VAL A 71 -30.30 -138.68 -112.70
C VAL A 71 -29.76 -138.02 -113.97
N GLY A 72 -30.64 -137.60 -114.90
CA GLY A 72 -30.20 -136.95 -116.14
C GLY A 72 -29.42 -135.65 -115.93
N ALA A 73 -29.74 -134.88 -114.88
CA ALA A 73 -29.01 -133.65 -114.55
C ALA A 73 -27.58 -133.90 -114.03
N VAL A 74 -27.31 -135.07 -113.45
CA VAL A 74 -25.97 -135.43 -112.95
C VAL A 74 -25.07 -135.89 -114.09
N GLU A 75 -25.61 -136.65 -115.05
CA GLU A 75 -24.83 -137.19 -116.17
C GLU A 75 -24.26 -136.09 -117.08
N GLN A 76 -25.03 -135.04 -117.37
CA GLN A 76 -24.56 -133.91 -118.19
C GLN A 76 -23.33 -133.20 -117.57
N LYS A 77 -23.34 -132.97 -116.25
CA LYS A 77 -22.24 -132.28 -115.56
C LYS A 77 -20.92 -133.05 -115.63
N LEU A 78 -20.99 -134.38 -115.67
CA LEU A 78 -19.81 -135.24 -115.73
C LEU A 78 -19.13 -135.14 -117.11
N ALA A 79 -19.93 -135.15 -118.18
CA ALA A 79 -19.41 -135.07 -119.55
C ALA A 79 -18.69 -133.74 -119.83
N ASP A 80 -19.24 -132.62 -119.34
CA ASP A 80 -18.65 -131.29 -119.53
C ASP A 80 -17.29 -131.15 -118.82
N SER A 81 -17.16 -131.72 -117.62
CA SER A 81 -15.91 -131.66 -116.85
C SER A 81 -14.77 -132.44 -117.52
N GLN A 82 -15.10 -133.54 -118.21
CA GLN A 82 -14.10 -134.43 -118.78
C GLN A 82 -13.42 -133.83 -120.03
N LYS A 83 -14.16 -133.07 -120.85
CA LYS A 83 -13.60 -132.34 -122.00
C LYS A 83 -12.59 -131.26 -121.60
N GLN A 84 -12.82 -130.56 -120.50
CA GLN A 84 -11.94 -129.47 -120.04
C GLN A 84 -10.55 -129.98 -119.61
N LEU A 85 -10.42 -131.24 -119.19
CA LEU A 85 -9.14 -131.81 -118.79
C LEU A 85 -8.25 -132.18 -119.99
N GLU A 86 -8.83 -132.59 -121.13
CA GLU A 86 -8.03 -133.01 -122.30
C GLU A 86 -7.34 -131.82 -122.98
N GLU A 87 -7.95 -130.64 -122.98
CA GLU A 87 -7.39 -129.43 -123.59
C GLU A 87 -6.15 -128.89 -122.83
N ASN A 88 -6.00 -129.21 -121.54
CA ASN A 88 -4.92 -128.65 -120.71
C ASN A 88 -3.55 -129.35 -120.86
N ASN A 89 -3.46 -130.54 -121.46
CA ASN A 89 -2.29 -131.43 -121.32
C ASN A 89 -1.29 -131.49 -122.50
N ARG A 90 -1.24 -130.50 -123.40
CA ARG A 90 -0.22 -130.47 -124.50
C ARG A 90 0.42 -129.08 -124.78
N PRO A 91 1.60 -128.75 -124.21
CA PRO A 91 2.38 -127.55 -124.60
C PRO A 91 3.73 -127.83 -125.30
N THR A 92 4.08 -127.01 -126.32
CA THR A 92 5.34 -127.04 -127.12
C THR A 92 6.29 -125.86 -126.84
N LEU A 93 7.61 -126.07 -127.02
CA LEU A 93 8.74 -125.20 -126.59
C LEU A 93 8.82 -123.76 -127.13
N ALA A 94 8.08 -123.38 -128.20
CA ALA A 94 7.99 -122.00 -128.69
C ALA A 94 7.14 -121.09 -127.78
N GLY A 95 6.32 -121.68 -126.89
CA GLY A 95 5.51 -120.95 -125.90
C GLY A 95 6.30 -120.47 -124.68
N LEU A 96 7.56 -120.89 -124.51
CA LEU A 96 8.33 -120.52 -123.31
C LEU A 96 8.80 -119.05 -123.35
N GLY A 97 9.22 -118.54 -124.51
CA GLY A 97 9.66 -117.14 -124.66
C GLY A 97 8.52 -116.13 -124.54
N THR A 98 7.36 -116.43 -125.14
CA THR A 98 6.14 -115.64 -124.97
C THR A 98 5.62 -115.71 -123.53
N ARG A 99 5.78 -116.85 -122.84
CA ARG A 99 5.44 -116.97 -121.41
C ARG A 99 6.39 -116.16 -120.52
N VAL A 100 7.69 -116.10 -120.82
CA VAL A 100 8.65 -115.27 -120.07
C VAL A 100 8.37 -113.77 -120.29
N GLU A 101 8.07 -113.35 -121.52
CA GLU A 101 7.65 -111.97 -121.81
C GLU A 101 6.32 -111.61 -121.10
N GLN A 102 5.36 -112.53 -121.07
CA GLN A 102 4.12 -112.38 -120.29
C GLN A 102 4.39 -112.30 -118.78
N ILE A 103 5.31 -113.08 -118.23
CA ILE A 103 5.68 -113.01 -116.81
C ILE A 103 6.37 -111.68 -116.49
N LEU A 104 7.28 -111.21 -117.34
CA LEU A 104 7.96 -109.92 -117.14
C LEU A 104 6.99 -108.76 -117.27
N ARG A 105 6.05 -108.81 -118.24
CA ARG A 105 4.99 -107.81 -118.39
C ARG A 105 4.04 -107.81 -117.21
N LEU A 106 3.63 -108.99 -116.75
CA LEU A 106 2.79 -109.14 -115.55
C LEU A 106 3.52 -108.66 -114.30
N ALA A 107 4.82 -108.93 -114.17
CA ALA A 107 5.63 -108.45 -113.05
C ALA A 107 5.85 -106.93 -113.10
N GLU A 108 6.02 -106.34 -114.28
CA GLU A 108 6.10 -104.89 -114.46
C GLU A 108 4.76 -104.20 -114.17
N GLU A 109 3.65 -104.78 -114.64
CA GLU A 109 2.29 -104.36 -114.30
C GLU A 109 2.04 -104.46 -112.79
N GLN A 110 2.34 -105.59 -112.16
CA GLN A 110 2.25 -105.78 -110.70
C GLN A 110 3.16 -104.83 -109.91
N ALA A 111 4.38 -104.56 -110.37
CA ALA A 111 5.28 -103.61 -109.72
C ALA A 111 4.78 -102.17 -109.83
N ASN A 112 4.20 -101.80 -110.98
CA ASN A 112 3.58 -100.50 -111.17
C ASN A 112 2.31 -100.35 -110.34
N ASP A 113 1.50 -101.40 -110.22
CA ASP A 113 0.31 -101.43 -109.38
C ASP A 113 0.68 -101.30 -107.90
N HIS A 114 1.67 -102.06 -107.40
CA HIS A 114 2.14 -101.92 -106.02
C HIS A 114 2.76 -100.54 -105.75
N ARG A 115 3.47 -99.95 -106.71
CA ARG A 115 3.97 -98.57 -106.58
C ARG A 115 2.83 -97.56 -106.56
N ALA A 116 1.81 -97.74 -107.39
CA ALA A 116 0.64 -96.88 -107.40
C ALA A 116 -0.17 -97.01 -106.11
N GLU A 117 -0.33 -98.23 -105.59
CA GLU A 117 -0.97 -98.53 -104.30
C GLU A 117 -0.20 -97.90 -103.14
N ALA A 118 1.12 -98.15 -103.03
CA ALA A 118 1.97 -97.55 -101.99
C ALA A 118 1.96 -96.00 -102.07
N LYS A 119 1.93 -95.43 -103.28
CA LYS A 119 1.81 -93.98 -103.44
C LYS A 119 0.46 -93.45 -102.96
N ARG A 120 -0.65 -94.13 -103.28
CA ARG A 120 -1.99 -93.77 -102.78
C ARG A 120 -2.07 -93.90 -101.26
N GLU A 121 -1.50 -94.95 -100.68
CA GLU A 121 -1.44 -95.14 -99.22
C GLU A 121 -0.61 -94.04 -98.56
N ALA A 122 0.57 -93.71 -99.09
CA ALA A 122 1.41 -92.63 -98.57
C ALA A 122 0.72 -91.26 -98.66
N GLU A 123 0.06 -90.97 -99.78
CA GLU A 123 -0.77 -89.76 -99.94
C GLU A 123 -1.94 -89.75 -98.94
N GLY A 124 -2.56 -90.91 -98.70
CA GLY A 124 -3.58 -91.11 -97.68
C GLY A 124 -3.08 -90.79 -96.28
N ILE A 125 -1.97 -91.39 -95.85
CA ILE A 125 -1.34 -91.16 -94.54
C ILE A 125 -0.93 -89.69 -94.39
N LEU A 126 -0.30 -89.10 -95.42
CA LEU A 126 0.09 -87.68 -95.38
C LEU A 126 -1.12 -86.76 -95.28
N SER A 127 -2.22 -87.07 -95.97
CA SER A 127 -3.46 -86.30 -95.89
C SER A 127 -4.10 -86.40 -94.50
N ALA A 128 -4.14 -87.60 -93.93
CA ALA A 128 -4.65 -87.86 -92.58
C ALA A 128 -3.79 -87.15 -91.52
N ALA A 129 -2.46 -87.29 -91.59
CA ALA A 129 -1.54 -86.62 -90.67
C ALA A 129 -1.63 -85.08 -90.77
N LYS A 130 -1.80 -84.53 -91.97
CA LYS A 130 -2.02 -83.08 -92.16
C LYS A 130 -3.36 -82.63 -91.58
N LEU A 131 -4.41 -83.43 -91.69
CA LEU A 131 -5.71 -83.13 -91.12
C LEU A 131 -5.64 -83.16 -89.58
N GLU A 132 -5.07 -84.22 -89.02
CA GLU A 132 -4.87 -84.37 -87.57
C GLU A 132 -4.00 -83.24 -87.00
N ALA A 133 -2.90 -82.88 -87.67
CA ALA A 133 -2.07 -81.75 -87.26
C ALA A 133 -2.85 -80.43 -87.25
N ARG A 134 -3.69 -80.19 -88.27
CA ARG A 134 -4.57 -79.00 -88.29
C ARG A 134 -5.56 -79.00 -87.14
N GLU A 135 -6.25 -80.12 -86.91
CA GLU A 135 -7.19 -80.25 -85.80
C GLU A 135 -6.53 -80.00 -84.44
N ILE A 136 -5.33 -80.53 -84.21
CA ILE A 136 -4.57 -80.28 -82.99
C ILE A 136 -4.24 -78.79 -82.86
N THR A 137 -3.75 -78.15 -83.93
CA THR A 137 -3.42 -76.72 -83.90
C THR A 137 -4.65 -75.83 -83.70
N ASP A 138 -5.79 -76.18 -84.30
CA ASP A 138 -7.04 -75.43 -84.17
C ASP A 138 -7.63 -75.59 -82.77
N LYS A 139 -7.59 -76.80 -82.20
CA LYS A 139 -7.97 -77.05 -80.79
C LYS A 139 -7.09 -76.27 -79.83
N ALA A 140 -5.76 -76.38 -79.95
CA ALA A 140 -4.82 -75.64 -79.10
C ALA A 140 -4.99 -74.12 -79.22
N ARG A 141 -5.24 -73.61 -80.44
CA ARG A 141 -5.52 -72.19 -80.65
C ARG A 141 -6.83 -71.77 -80.00
N SER A 142 -7.91 -72.54 -80.17
CA SER A 142 -9.21 -72.28 -79.55
C SER A 142 -9.11 -72.27 -78.03
N GLU A 143 -8.48 -73.29 -77.43
CA GLU A 143 -8.23 -73.38 -75.99
C GLU A 143 -7.40 -72.20 -75.47
N SER A 144 -6.32 -71.83 -76.17
CA SER A 144 -5.50 -70.67 -75.80
C SER A 144 -6.29 -69.37 -75.84
N THR A 145 -7.12 -69.17 -76.88
CA THR A 145 -7.98 -67.97 -76.95
C THR A 145 -9.05 -67.96 -75.86
N GLY A 146 -9.64 -69.11 -75.54
CA GLY A 146 -10.60 -69.26 -74.45
C GLY A 146 -9.98 -68.97 -73.09
N MET A 147 -8.77 -69.50 -72.85
CA MET A 147 -8.01 -69.26 -71.62
C MET A 147 -7.63 -67.79 -71.47
N LYS A 148 -7.14 -67.14 -72.54
CA LYS A 148 -6.84 -65.69 -72.52
C LYS A 148 -8.08 -64.86 -72.21
N ALA A 149 -9.22 -65.15 -72.85
CA ALA A 149 -10.47 -64.45 -72.60
C ALA A 149 -11.02 -64.72 -71.18
N ALA A 150 -10.75 -65.88 -70.59
CA ALA A 150 -11.09 -66.15 -69.19
C ALA A 150 -10.22 -65.34 -68.24
N ILE A 151 -8.90 -65.35 -68.43
CA ILE A 151 -7.94 -64.58 -67.62
C ILE A 151 -8.21 -63.08 -67.71
N GLU A 152 -8.46 -62.54 -68.91
CA GLU A 152 -8.77 -61.12 -69.09
C GLU A 152 -10.04 -60.70 -68.33
N ARG A 153 -11.07 -61.56 -68.31
CA ARG A 153 -12.28 -61.34 -67.52
C ARG A 153 -12.00 -61.41 -66.02
N GLU A 154 -11.25 -62.40 -65.56
CA GLU A 154 -10.87 -62.54 -64.15
C GLU A 154 -10.03 -61.36 -63.66
N VAL A 155 -9.04 -60.93 -64.43
CA VAL A 155 -8.21 -59.75 -64.13
C VAL A 155 -9.07 -58.48 -64.12
N GLY A 156 -10.00 -58.33 -65.07
CA GLY A 156 -10.94 -57.21 -65.09
C GLY A 156 -11.85 -57.17 -63.85
N ASN A 157 -12.36 -58.33 -63.43
CA ASN A 157 -13.18 -58.47 -62.23
C ASN A 157 -12.37 -58.17 -60.97
N LEU A 158 -11.15 -58.72 -60.85
CA LEU A 158 -10.24 -58.48 -59.72
C LEU A 158 -9.88 -57.00 -59.62
N ARG A 159 -9.56 -56.35 -60.74
CA ARG A 159 -9.26 -54.92 -60.79
C ARG A 159 -10.45 -54.09 -60.34
N THR A 160 -11.65 -54.40 -60.84
CA THR A 160 -12.87 -53.69 -60.44
C THR A 160 -13.17 -53.88 -58.95
N ALA A 161 -12.97 -55.09 -58.42
CA ALA A 161 -13.14 -55.37 -56.99
C ALA A 161 -12.14 -54.59 -56.13
N ALA A 162 -10.85 -54.60 -56.50
CA ALA A 162 -9.81 -53.85 -55.80
C ALA A 162 -10.04 -52.33 -55.87
N GLU A 163 -10.48 -51.81 -57.01
CA GLU A 163 -10.82 -50.39 -57.16
C GLU A 163 -12.02 -49.99 -56.26
N ARG A 164 -13.03 -50.85 -56.13
CA ARG A 164 -14.17 -50.63 -55.22
C ARG A 164 -13.75 -50.67 -53.76
N GLU A 165 -13.00 -51.68 -53.34
CA GLU A 165 -12.52 -51.82 -51.97
C GLU A 165 -11.62 -50.63 -51.56
N ALA A 166 -10.73 -50.20 -52.46
CA ALA A 166 -9.91 -49.02 -52.24
C ALA A 166 -10.75 -47.73 -52.14
N ALA A 167 -11.81 -47.59 -52.93
CA ALA A 167 -12.73 -46.46 -52.85
C ALA A 167 -13.52 -46.46 -51.54
N GLU A 168 -14.03 -47.62 -51.12
CA GLU A 168 -14.75 -47.80 -49.85
C GLU A 168 -13.85 -47.47 -48.66
N THR A 169 -12.62 -47.98 -48.64
CA THR A 169 -11.62 -47.69 -47.59
C THR A 169 -11.31 -46.21 -47.53
N ARG A 170 -11.16 -45.54 -48.68
CA ARG A 170 -10.92 -44.08 -48.73
C ARG A 170 -12.11 -43.29 -48.20
N VAL A 171 -13.34 -43.69 -48.53
CA VAL A 171 -14.55 -43.01 -48.02
C VAL A 171 -14.67 -43.21 -46.52
N GLN A 172 -14.42 -44.42 -46.03
CA GLN A 172 -14.47 -44.74 -44.61
C GLN A 172 -13.42 -43.95 -43.82
N ALA A 173 -12.16 -43.95 -44.27
CA ALA A 173 -11.08 -43.19 -43.63
C ALA A 173 -11.35 -41.68 -43.63
N ARG A 174 -11.98 -41.13 -44.69
CA ARG A 174 -12.40 -39.72 -44.73
C ARG A 174 -13.49 -39.43 -43.71
N ARG A 175 -14.51 -40.28 -43.62
CA ARG A 175 -15.60 -40.13 -42.64
C ARG A 175 -15.06 -40.17 -41.22
N GLU A 176 -14.19 -41.13 -40.90
CA GLU A 176 -13.56 -41.25 -39.59
C GLU A 176 -12.71 -40.02 -39.25
N ALA A 177 -11.91 -39.53 -40.21
CA ALA A 177 -11.14 -38.30 -40.03
C ALA A 177 -12.04 -37.07 -39.78
N ASP A 178 -13.16 -36.96 -40.50
CA ASP A 178 -14.11 -35.86 -40.33
C ASP A 178 -14.84 -35.95 -38.97
N THR A 179 -15.21 -37.15 -38.52
CA THR A 179 -15.78 -37.34 -37.18
C THR A 179 -14.79 -36.98 -36.09
N LEU A 180 -13.53 -37.43 -36.19
CA LEU A 180 -12.48 -37.11 -35.23
C LEU A 180 -12.21 -35.60 -35.16
N ARG A 181 -12.19 -34.92 -36.32
CA ARG A 181 -12.07 -33.46 -36.37
C ARG A 181 -13.26 -32.77 -35.72
N ALA A 182 -14.48 -33.21 -36.01
CA ALA A 182 -15.68 -32.62 -35.42
C ALA A 182 -15.73 -32.79 -33.91
N ASP A 183 -15.30 -33.95 -33.39
CA ASP A 183 -15.24 -34.21 -31.95
C ASP A 183 -14.13 -33.39 -31.28
N ALA A 184 -12.94 -33.30 -31.88
CA ALA A 184 -11.87 -32.42 -31.41
C ALA A 184 -12.31 -30.94 -31.40
N ASP A 185 -13.03 -30.47 -32.41
CA ASP A 185 -13.58 -29.11 -32.46
C ASP A 185 -14.63 -28.85 -31.37
N ARG A 186 -15.45 -29.86 -31.03
CA ARG A 186 -16.43 -29.75 -29.94
C ARG A 186 -15.72 -29.72 -28.59
N GLU A 187 -14.78 -30.62 -28.36
CA GLU A 187 -14.03 -30.71 -27.11
C GLU A 187 -13.21 -29.43 -26.87
N THR A 188 -12.50 -28.93 -27.89
CA THR A 188 -11.74 -27.68 -27.78
C THR A 188 -12.65 -26.48 -27.51
N LYS A 189 -13.84 -26.40 -28.11
CA LYS A 189 -14.83 -25.36 -27.79
C LYS A 189 -15.34 -25.50 -26.36
N GLN A 190 -15.67 -26.71 -25.92
CA GLN A 190 -16.11 -26.98 -24.55
C GLN A 190 -15.04 -26.58 -23.53
N LEU A 191 -13.79 -27.02 -23.74
CA LEU A 191 -12.65 -26.65 -22.89
C LEU A 191 -12.45 -25.14 -22.85
N ARG A 192 -12.55 -24.44 -24.00
CA ARG A 192 -12.49 -22.96 -24.03
C ARG A 192 -13.62 -22.31 -23.24
N THR A 193 -14.86 -22.82 -23.34
CA THR A 193 -15.98 -22.26 -22.58
C THR A 193 -15.84 -22.49 -21.08
N VAL A 194 -15.43 -23.68 -20.65
CA VAL A 194 -15.20 -24.03 -19.24
C VAL A 194 -14.07 -23.17 -18.68
N THR A 195 -12.91 -23.13 -19.35
CA THR A 195 -11.77 -22.33 -18.89
C THR A 195 -12.09 -20.83 -18.84
N THR A 196 -12.86 -20.30 -19.80
CA THR A 196 -13.29 -18.89 -19.76
C THR A 196 -14.20 -18.63 -18.55
N HIS A 197 -15.10 -19.55 -18.23
CA HIS A 197 -15.97 -19.46 -17.06
C HIS A 197 -15.18 -19.53 -15.76
N GLU A 198 -14.29 -20.52 -15.60
CA GLU A 198 -13.44 -20.68 -14.42
C GLU A 198 -12.55 -19.45 -14.18
N VAL A 199 -11.95 -18.89 -15.25
CA VAL A 199 -11.16 -17.65 -15.15
C VAL A 199 -12.02 -16.47 -14.73
N ALA A 200 -13.25 -16.35 -15.24
CA ALA A 200 -14.18 -15.30 -14.84
C ALA A 200 -14.61 -15.44 -13.36
N GLU A 201 -14.89 -16.65 -12.90
CA GLU A 201 -15.24 -16.92 -11.50
C GLU A 201 -14.07 -16.67 -10.54
N LEU A 202 -12.87 -17.14 -10.88
CA LEU A 202 -11.65 -16.88 -10.11
C LEU A 202 -11.36 -15.38 -10.02
N LYS A 203 -11.48 -14.67 -11.15
CA LYS A 203 -11.30 -13.21 -11.19
C LYS A 203 -12.34 -12.50 -10.32
N SER A 204 -13.62 -12.84 -10.45
CA SER A 204 -14.68 -12.26 -9.62
C SER A 204 -14.48 -12.55 -8.13
N THR A 205 -14.03 -13.75 -7.78
CA THR A 205 -13.77 -14.13 -6.39
C THR A 205 -12.60 -13.35 -5.83
N SER A 206 -11.48 -13.30 -6.57
CA SER A 206 -10.30 -12.53 -6.20
C SER A 206 -10.59 -11.03 -6.07
N GLU A 207 -11.37 -10.45 -6.99
CA GLU A 207 -11.78 -9.04 -6.91
C GLU A 207 -12.62 -8.76 -5.64
N ARG A 208 -13.52 -9.67 -5.26
CA ARG A 208 -14.30 -9.55 -4.02
C ARG A 208 -13.44 -9.68 -2.76
N GLU A 209 -12.49 -10.61 -2.75
CA GLU A 209 -11.54 -10.78 -1.65
C GLU A 209 -10.65 -9.54 -1.49
N VAL A 210 -10.10 -9.01 -2.58
CA VAL A 210 -9.31 -7.77 -2.57
C VAL A 210 -10.15 -6.58 -2.11
N ALA A 211 -11.40 -6.45 -2.57
CA ALA A 211 -12.30 -5.40 -2.10
C ALA A 211 -12.59 -5.51 -0.60
N THR A 212 -12.80 -6.73 -0.10
CA THR A 212 -13.03 -6.99 1.32
C THR A 212 -11.78 -6.64 2.14
N MET A 213 -10.59 -7.09 1.72
CA MET A 213 -9.33 -6.77 2.39
C MET A 213 -9.02 -5.26 2.40
N ARG A 214 -9.34 -4.55 1.30
CA ARG A 214 -9.21 -3.09 1.25
C ARG A 214 -10.16 -2.42 2.24
N ALA A 215 -11.43 -2.83 2.26
CA ALA A 215 -12.41 -2.27 3.19
C ALA A 215 -12.04 -2.54 4.66
N THR A 216 -11.51 -3.73 4.98
CA THR A 216 -11.02 -4.02 6.34
C THR A 216 -9.81 -3.18 6.70
N ALA A 217 -8.81 -3.08 5.80
CA ALA A 217 -7.63 -2.26 6.03
C ALA A 217 -7.97 -0.76 6.19
N GLU A 218 -8.89 -0.22 5.39
CA GLU A 218 -9.36 1.16 5.53
C GLU A 218 -10.06 1.40 6.88
N ARG A 219 -10.88 0.45 7.34
CA ARG A 219 -11.50 0.50 8.68
C ARG A 219 -10.45 0.45 9.79
N GLU A 220 -9.45 -0.42 9.69
CA GLU A 220 -8.38 -0.51 10.67
C GLU A 220 -7.54 0.78 10.71
N VAL A 221 -7.19 1.34 9.54
CA VAL A 221 -6.45 2.61 9.45
C VAL A 221 -7.26 3.76 10.06
N THR A 222 -8.55 3.86 9.76
CA THR A 222 -9.41 4.90 10.35
C THR A 222 -9.57 4.72 11.86
N GLN A 223 -9.73 3.49 12.34
CA GLN A 223 -9.79 3.17 13.77
C GLN A 223 -8.46 3.53 14.48
N GLN A 224 -7.31 3.17 13.90
CA GLN A 224 -6.01 3.51 14.46
C GLN A 224 -5.77 5.03 14.47
N ARG A 225 -6.15 5.75 13.40
CA ARG A 225 -6.08 7.22 13.36
C ARG A 225 -6.97 7.85 14.42
N ALA A 226 -8.20 7.36 14.60
CA ALA A 226 -9.09 7.85 15.64
C ALA A 226 -8.53 7.60 17.05
N LYS A 227 -7.97 6.41 17.30
CA LYS A 227 -7.30 6.08 18.57
C LYS A 227 -6.11 7.00 18.81
N ALA A 228 -5.23 7.17 17.83
CA ALA A 228 -4.07 8.06 17.94
C ALA A 228 -4.48 9.53 18.15
N SER A 229 -5.56 10.00 17.51
CA SER A 229 -6.08 11.35 17.74
C SER A 229 -6.56 11.55 19.17
N ARG A 230 -7.32 10.58 19.71
CA ARG A 230 -7.79 10.62 21.11
C ARG A 230 -6.64 10.61 22.10
N GLU A 231 -5.66 9.71 21.92
CA GLU A 231 -4.47 9.67 22.77
C GLU A 231 -3.66 10.98 22.70
N ALA A 232 -3.58 11.60 21.51
CA ALA A 232 -2.93 12.91 21.36
C ALA A 232 -3.71 14.05 22.03
N GLU A 233 -5.04 14.04 21.95
CA GLU A 233 -5.91 14.99 22.65
C GLU A 233 -5.84 14.82 24.16
N GLU A 234 -5.87 13.59 24.67
CA GLU A 234 -5.69 13.26 26.09
C GLU A 234 -4.34 13.79 26.61
N LYS A 235 -3.24 13.48 25.92
CA LYS A 235 -1.90 13.99 26.30
C LYS A 235 -1.83 15.52 26.24
N ARG A 236 -2.48 16.17 25.27
CA ARG A 236 -2.56 17.65 25.21
C ARG A 236 -3.37 18.22 26.37
N ALA A 237 -4.47 17.59 26.74
CA ALA A 237 -5.30 18.00 27.87
C ALA A 237 -4.55 17.84 29.19
N GLU A 238 -3.85 16.71 29.39
CA GLU A 238 -2.96 16.48 30.54
C GLU A 238 -1.86 17.53 30.62
N ALA A 239 -1.16 17.79 29.51
CA ALA A 239 -0.12 18.82 29.46
C ALA A 239 -0.70 20.22 29.77
N SER A 240 -1.87 20.55 29.23
CA SER A 240 -2.57 21.80 29.51
C SER A 240 -2.96 21.92 30.99
N LYS A 241 -3.41 20.83 31.61
CA LYS A 241 -3.75 20.78 33.04
C LYS A 241 -2.51 21.02 33.90
N ILE A 242 -1.40 20.32 33.62
CA ILE A 242 -0.13 20.51 34.34
C ILE A 242 0.35 21.97 34.20
N LEU A 243 0.26 22.55 33.01
CA LEU A 243 0.63 23.95 32.80
C LEU A 243 -0.29 24.93 33.55
N ALA A 244 -1.59 24.65 33.63
CA ALA A 244 -2.53 25.46 34.41
C ALA A 244 -2.24 25.37 35.91
N GLU A 245 -2.03 24.16 36.45
CA GLU A 245 -1.64 23.94 37.85
C GLU A 245 -0.31 24.61 38.18
N ALA A 246 0.68 24.53 37.29
CA ALA A 246 1.97 25.20 37.46
C ALA A 246 1.83 26.73 37.47
N ARG A 247 0.95 27.30 36.62
CA ARG A 247 0.64 28.74 36.61
C ARG A 247 -0.06 29.17 37.90
N GLU A 248 -1.08 28.43 38.33
CA GLU A 248 -1.80 28.72 39.57
C GLU A 248 -0.86 28.66 40.78
N LYS A 249 0.02 27.66 40.84
CA LYS A 249 1.04 27.56 41.88
C LYS A 249 1.98 28.77 41.85
N ARG A 250 2.50 29.13 40.67
CA ARG A 250 3.35 30.32 40.51
C ARG A 250 2.62 31.59 40.98
N ASP A 251 1.35 31.75 40.63
CA ASP A 251 0.57 32.94 41.00
C ASP A 251 0.33 32.99 42.52
N LYS A 252 0.07 31.86 43.18
CA LYS A 252 0.02 31.74 44.64
C LYS A 252 1.35 32.08 45.29
N ASP A 253 2.46 31.56 44.76
CA ASP A 253 3.80 31.83 45.27
C ASP A 253 4.14 33.33 45.14
N LEU A 254 3.79 33.96 44.03
CA LEU A 254 3.95 35.41 43.82
C LEU A 254 3.08 36.24 44.78
N GLN A 255 1.83 35.83 45.02
CA GLN A 255 0.96 36.49 46.00
C GLN A 255 1.50 36.37 47.43
N ALA A 256 2.00 35.19 47.81
CA ALA A 256 2.62 34.97 49.12
C ALA A 256 3.87 35.86 49.28
N LEU A 257 4.72 35.94 48.25
CA LEU A 257 5.90 36.81 48.27
C LEU A 257 5.51 38.30 48.36
N ALA A 258 4.47 38.72 47.64
CA ALA A 258 3.97 40.10 47.70
C ALA A 258 3.44 40.46 49.11
N LEU A 259 2.75 39.51 49.76
CA LEU A 259 2.30 39.67 51.14
C LEU A 259 3.49 39.76 52.11
N GLU A 260 4.50 38.90 51.96
CA GLU A 260 5.72 38.94 52.78
C GLU A 260 6.47 40.28 52.63
N ILE A 261 6.59 40.79 51.40
CA ILE A 261 7.18 42.11 51.13
C ILE A 261 6.35 43.21 51.78
N ALA A 262 5.01 43.15 51.68
CA ALA A 262 4.13 44.13 52.31
C ALA A 262 4.25 44.10 53.85
N GLU A 263 4.24 42.92 54.47
CA GLU A 263 4.48 42.77 55.91
C GLU A 263 5.85 43.29 56.32
N ARG A 264 6.90 43.03 55.52
CA ARG A 264 8.25 43.52 55.80
C ARG A 264 8.33 45.04 55.69
N ASN A 265 7.67 45.63 54.70
CA ASN A 265 7.58 47.08 54.54
C ASN A 265 6.80 47.71 55.68
N GLU A 266 5.66 47.14 56.07
CA GLU A 266 4.88 47.61 57.22
C GLU A 266 5.69 47.51 58.52
N ARG A 267 6.42 46.40 58.74
CA ARG A 267 7.33 46.28 59.89
C ARG A 267 8.43 47.33 59.84
N ALA A 268 9.05 47.55 58.68
CA ALA A 268 10.10 48.57 58.52
C ALA A 268 9.57 49.99 58.75
N GLU A 269 8.38 50.32 58.24
CA GLU A 269 7.70 51.60 58.45
C GLU A 269 7.32 51.79 59.92
N ASN A 270 6.81 50.75 60.58
CA ASN A 270 6.53 50.76 62.01
C ASN A 270 7.80 50.93 62.84
N GLU A 271 8.90 50.24 62.51
CA GLU A 271 10.19 50.42 63.16
C GLU A 271 10.76 51.83 62.96
N GLU A 272 10.66 52.38 61.75
CA GLU A 272 11.06 53.76 61.45
C GLU A 272 10.21 54.76 62.23
N SER A 273 8.89 54.58 62.23
CA SER A 273 7.93 55.38 62.99
C SER A 273 8.22 55.31 64.49
N GLN A 274 8.50 54.12 65.04
CA GLN A 274 8.92 53.95 66.43
C GLN A 274 10.25 54.64 66.74
N ARG A 275 11.24 54.54 65.85
CA ARG A 275 12.53 55.25 66.01
C ARG A 275 12.33 56.75 65.97
N HIS A 276 11.53 57.27 65.03
CA HIS A 276 11.21 58.69 64.94
C HIS A 276 10.44 59.15 66.18
N ALA A 277 9.42 58.41 66.62
CA ALA A 277 8.68 58.71 67.85
C ALA A 277 9.59 58.70 69.08
N ALA A 278 10.51 57.74 69.18
CA ALA A 278 11.51 57.69 70.25
C ALA A 278 12.49 58.87 70.19
N GLN A 279 12.95 59.26 69.00
CA GLN A 279 13.79 60.43 68.79
C GLN A 279 13.06 61.72 69.17
N VAL A 280 11.82 61.91 68.71
CA VAL A 280 10.96 63.05 69.07
C VAL A 280 10.73 63.09 70.58
N ALA A 281 10.41 61.96 71.21
CA ALA A 281 10.24 61.88 72.66
C ALA A 281 11.54 62.23 73.42
N ALA A 282 12.70 61.75 72.95
CA ALA A 282 13.99 62.11 73.51
C ALA A 282 14.30 63.60 73.35
N THR A 283 14.03 64.18 72.17
CA THR A 283 14.18 65.62 71.92
C THR A 283 13.22 66.44 72.78
N GLN A 284 11.95 66.04 72.89
CA GLN A 284 10.97 66.68 73.78
C GLN A 284 11.41 66.63 75.24
N LYS A 285 11.99 65.51 75.69
CA LYS A 285 12.55 65.40 77.04
C LYS A 285 13.73 66.36 77.23
N LEU A 286 14.66 66.43 76.29
CA LEU A 286 15.77 67.39 76.33
C LEU A 286 15.29 68.85 76.31
N VAL A 287 14.27 69.16 75.51
CA VAL A 287 13.63 70.49 75.48
C VAL A 287 12.95 70.77 76.82
N ALA A 288 12.19 69.83 77.39
CA ALA A 288 11.57 70.00 78.71
C ALA A 288 12.62 70.17 79.82
N GLU A 289 13.73 69.43 79.78
CA GLU A 289 14.86 69.61 80.70
C GLU A 289 15.58 70.96 80.48
N ALA A 290 15.71 71.41 79.23
CA ALA A 290 16.27 72.71 78.89
C ALA A 290 15.35 73.85 79.34
N GLU A 291 14.04 73.74 79.14
CA GLU A 291 13.02 74.65 79.65
C GLU A 291 12.99 74.66 81.18
N GLY A 292 13.10 73.50 81.83
CA GLY A 292 13.22 73.42 83.29
C GLY A 292 14.48 74.12 83.80
N ARG A 293 15.62 73.93 83.11
CA ARG A 293 16.86 74.66 83.39
C ARG A 293 16.73 76.17 83.12
N ALA A 294 16.03 76.56 82.06
CA ALA A 294 15.76 77.95 81.74
C ALA A 294 14.83 78.60 82.78
N ARG A 295 13.72 77.95 83.16
CA ARG A 295 12.81 78.43 84.23
C ARG A 295 13.52 78.56 85.57
N SER A 296 14.32 77.56 85.96
CA SER A 296 15.11 77.65 87.19
C SER A 296 16.25 78.69 87.10
N ALA A 297 16.76 79.01 85.91
CA ALA A 297 17.66 80.14 85.69
C ALA A 297 16.90 81.49 85.78
N ASP A 298 15.72 81.59 85.20
CA ASP A 298 14.85 82.77 85.26
C ASP A 298 14.36 83.04 86.68
N GLU A 299 14.01 82.02 87.45
CA GLU A 299 13.66 82.15 88.87
C GLU A 299 14.84 82.65 89.69
N ARG A 300 16.05 82.10 89.47
CA ARG A 300 17.28 82.60 90.11
C ARG A 300 17.58 84.04 89.68
N ALA A 301 17.37 84.38 88.41
CA ALA A 301 17.56 85.71 87.88
C ALA A 301 16.58 86.70 88.53
N LYS A 302 15.28 86.36 88.61
CA LYS A 302 14.25 87.14 89.32
C LYS A 302 14.54 87.28 90.80
N GLU A 303 15.03 86.23 91.46
CA GLU A 303 15.43 86.30 92.87
C GLU A 303 16.64 87.22 93.07
N THR A 304 17.59 87.17 92.13
CA THR A 304 18.77 88.05 92.11
C THR A 304 18.37 89.49 91.84
N GLU A 305 17.46 89.71 90.89
CA GLU A 305 16.90 91.03 90.57
C GLU A 305 16.11 91.59 91.76
N LYS A 306 15.29 90.78 92.42
CA LYS A 306 14.58 91.19 93.65
C LYS A 306 15.56 91.56 94.78
N LYS A 307 16.66 90.80 94.95
CA LYS A 307 17.74 91.14 95.90
C LYS A 307 18.49 92.42 95.49
N ALA A 308 18.67 92.66 94.19
CA ALA A 308 19.28 93.88 93.68
C ALA A 308 18.36 95.09 93.89
N GLU A 309 17.05 94.95 93.66
CA GLU A 309 16.04 95.97 93.87
C GLU A 309 15.94 96.37 95.36
N THR A 310 15.92 95.39 96.28
CA THR A 310 15.96 95.70 97.72
C THR A 310 17.23 96.44 98.11
N ARG A 311 18.39 96.04 97.55
CA ARG A 311 19.67 96.69 97.82
C ARG A 311 19.73 98.11 97.24
N ARG A 312 19.09 98.32 96.09
CA ARG A 312 18.93 99.63 95.46
C ARG A 312 18.03 100.53 96.31
N GLN A 313 16.87 100.04 96.76
CA GLN A 313 15.97 100.80 97.64
C GLN A 313 16.61 101.15 98.99
N GLU A 314 17.37 100.22 99.59
CA GLU A 314 18.16 100.49 100.79
C GLU A 314 19.24 101.55 100.54
N SER A 315 19.92 101.48 99.39
CA SER A 315 20.94 102.47 99.01
C SER A 315 20.33 103.85 98.74
N GLU A 316 19.19 103.92 98.05
CA GLU A 316 18.45 105.17 97.80
C GLU A 316 17.93 105.79 99.11
N ARG A 317 17.43 104.96 100.04
CA ARG A 317 17.04 105.42 101.37
C ARG A 317 18.22 105.98 102.17
N THR A 318 19.37 105.31 102.13
CA THR A 318 20.59 105.77 102.80
C THR A 318 21.13 107.05 102.16
N ALA A 319 21.02 107.18 100.83
CA ALA A 319 21.36 108.40 100.10
C ALA A 319 20.42 109.58 100.47
N ALA A 320 19.11 109.34 100.62
CA ALA A 320 18.18 110.35 101.08
C ALA A 320 18.49 110.83 102.50
N GLU A 321 18.74 109.89 103.43
CA GLU A 321 19.09 110.22 104.82
C GLU A 321 20.41 111.01 104.94
N THR A 322 21.39 110.75 104.07
CA THR A 322 22.65 111.51 104.05
C THR A 322 22.49 112.91 103.47
N VAL A 323 21.65 113.08 102.44
CA VAL A 323 21.30 114.41 101.88
C VAL A 323 20.54 115.25 102.90
N ASP A 324 19.60 114.67 103.64
CA ASP A 324 18.83 115.39 104.66
C ASP A 324 19.71 115.82 105.84
N LYS A 325 20.65 114.96 106.27
CA LYS A 325 21.67 115.33 107.27
C LYS A 325 22.59 116.46 106.78
N ALA A 326 22.98 116.44 105.52
CA ALA A 326 23.82 117.49 104.93
C ALA A 326 23.10 118.84 104.85
N LYS A 327 21.80 118.85 104.50
CA LYS A 327 20.98 120.06 104.50
C LYS A 327 20.81 120.66 105.90
N ALA A 328 20.55 119.82 106.90
CA ALA A 328 20.44 120.29 108.29
C ALA A 328 21.75 120.91 108.82
N LEU A 329 22.91 120.37 108.42
CA LEU A 329 24.22 120.93 108.72
C LEU A 329 24.48 122.27 108.00
N ALA A 330 24.06 122.39 106.75
CA ALA A 330 24.17 123.62 105.97
C ALA A 330 23.30 124.75 106.54
N ASP A 331 22.06 124.45 106.94
CA ASP A 331 21.18 125.45 107.55
C ASP A 331 21.74 125.96 108.89
N LYS A 332 22.30 125.06 109.71
CA LYS A 332 22.93 125.41 110.99
C LYS A 332 24.12 126.35 110.82
N THR A 333 24.99 126.08 109.86
CA THR A 333 26.18 126.91 109.57
C THR A 333 25.80 128.29 109.02
N VAL A 334 24.74 128.40 108.21
CA VAL A 334 24.24 129.70 107.74
C VAL A 334 23.67 130.55 108.88
N THR A 335 22.98 129.94 109.85
CA THR A 335 22.48 130.66 111.04
C THR A 335 23.60 131.13 111.96
N GLU A 336 24.63 130.31 112.18
CA GLU A 336 25.79 130.67 113.01
C GLU A 336 26.58 131.83 112.38
N ALA A 337 26.83 131.81 111.06
CA ALA A 337 27.52 132.88 110.35
C ALA A 337 26.78 134.24 110.37
N ARG A 338 25.44 134.23 110.35
CA ARG A 338 24.64 135.47 110.46
C ARG A 338 24.70 136.07 111.87
N ALA A 339 24.69 135.24 112.91
CA ALA A 339 24.83 135.69 114.29
C ALA A 339 26.21 136.33 114.55
N GLU A 340 27.26 135.74 113.98
CA GLU A 340 28.63 136.24 114.10
C GLU A 340 28.84 137.56 113.34
N SER A 341 28.27 137.69 112.13
CA SER A 341 28.32 138.93 111.35
C SER A 341 27.59 140.10 112.03
N GLN A 342 26.43 139.86 112.67
CA GLN A 342 25.72 140.89 113.42
C GLN A 342 26.50 141.36 114.66
N ARG A 343 27.25 140.46 115.29
CA ARG A 343 28.09 140.77 116.45
C ARG A 343 29.26 141.70 116.07
N VAL A 344 29.96 141.38 114.99
CA VAL A 344 31.08 142.18 114.46
C VAL A 344 30.64 143.60 114.03
N MET A 345 29.45 143.73 113.43
CA MET A 345 28.90 145.04 113.06
C MET A 345 28.49 145.90 114.26
N SER A 346 28.10 145.28 115.38
CA SER A 346 27.77 146.01 116.61
C SER A 346 29.03 146.50 117.33
N GLU A 347 30.06 145.66 117.42
CA GLU A 347 31.35 145.98 118.05
C GLU A 347 32.05 147.15 117.31
N ALA A 348 32.07 147.14 115.97
CA ALA A 348 32.66 148.19 115.15
C ALA A 348 31.93 149.56 115.24
N ARG A 349 30.63 149.60 115.52
CA ARG A 349 29.87 150.86 115.69
C ARG A 349 30.22 151.57 117.00
N THR A 350 30.33 150.82 118.08
CA THR A 350 30.75 151.35 119.39
C THR A 350 32.16 151.95 119.36
N GLU A 351 33.07 151.34 118.61
CA GLU A 351 34.47 151.78 118.51
C GLU A 351 34.63 153.06 117.66
N ALA A 352 33.77 153.25 116.65
CA ALA A 352 33.71 154.47 115.83
C ALA A 352 33.15 155.70 116.59
N GLU A 353 32.25 155.51 117.56
CA GLU A 353 31.70 156.62 118.35
C GLU A 353 32.69 157.14 119.41
N ILE A 354 33.51 156.25 119.97
CA ILE A 354 34.57 156.58 120.95
C ILE A 354 35.68 157.41 120.29
N THR A 355 36.06 157.05 119.05
CA THR A 355 37.10 157.75 118.29
C THR A 355 36.64 159.13 117.79
N LEU A 356 35.36 159.31 117.47
CA LEU A 356 34.82 160.59 117.01
C LEU A 356 34.67 161.64 118.15
N GLN A 357 34.46 161.21 119.39
CA GLN A 357 34.42 162.11 120.56
C GLN A 357 35.81 162.55 121.02
N ALA A 358 36.81 161.67 120.92
CA ALA A 358 38.20 161.99 121.25
C ALA A 358 38.78 163.07 120.31
N ALA A 359 38.56 162.95 119.00
CA ALA A 359 39.04 163.90 118.00
C ALA A 359 38.40 165.29 118.09
N ARG A 360 37.18 165.42 118.65
CA ARG A 360 36.53 166.73 118.83
C ARG A 360 37.12 167.55 119.98
N ARG A 361 37.60 166.89 121.04
CA ARG A 361 38.27 167.58 122.17
C ARG A 361 39.63 168.15 121.77
N GLU A 362 40.36 167.47 120.89
CA GLU A 362 41.66 167.93 120.38
C GLU A 362 41.57 169.20 119.51
N VAL A 363 40.43 169.42 118.83
CA VAL A 363 40.22 170.60 117.98
C VAL A 363 39.89 171.85 118.82
N GLU A 364 39.21 171.71 119.96
CA GLU A 364 38.88 172.85 120.84
C GLU A 364 40.11 173.41 121.58
N ASP A 365 41.03 172.55 122.02
CA ASP A 365 42.24 173.00 122.74
C ASP A 365 43.24 173.71 121.81
N LEU A 366 43.34 173.30 120.54
CA LEU A 366 44.14 174.00 119.52
C LEU A 366 43.56 175.38 119.16
N THR A 367 42.26 175.60 119.37
CA THR A 367 41.61 176.88 119.08
C THR A 367 41.93 177.95 120.14
N ARG A 368 42.17 177.53 121.40
CA ARG A 368 42.62 178.45 122.48
C ARG A 368 44.08 178.86 122.37
N GLN A 369 44.94 177.99 121.84
CA GLN A 369 46.35 178.34 121.59
C GLN A 369 46.52 179.36 120.44
N LYS A 370 45.53 179.46 119.54
CA LYS A 370 45.52 180.41 118.42
C LYS A 370 45.29 181.87 118.85
N GLU A 371 44.54 182.12 119.92
CA GLU A 371 44.23 183.49 120.35
C GLU A 371 45.37 184.16 121.14
N VAL A 372 46.22 183.39 121.82
CA VAL A 372 47.33 183.94 122.62
C VAL A 372 48.58 184.24 121.78
N VAL A 373 48.78 183.58 120.63
CA VAL A 373 49.99 183.74 119.78
C VAL A 373 49.95 184.95 118.83
N THR A 374 48.80 185.58 118.57
CA THR A 374 48.75 186.60 117.49
C THR A 374 48.25 187.96 117.96
N ALA A 375 48.60 188.32 119.19
CA ALA A 375 48.78 189.71 119.65
C ALA A 375 50.22 190.22 119.46
N GLN A 376 51.14 189.42 118.89
CA GLN A 376 52.52 189.83 118.57
C GLN A 376 52.90 189.47 117.13
N LEU A 377 52.30 190.21 116.19
CA LEU A 377 52.86 190.49 114.86
C LEU A 377 52.39 191.87 114.35
N GLY A 378 52.63 192.91 115.13
CA GLY A 378 53.16 194.18 114.59
C GLY A 378 54.52 194.32 115.26
N GLN A 379 55.65 193.99 114.65
CA GLN A 379 56.22 194.53 113.44
C GLN A 379 57.44 193.65 113.13
N MET A 380 57.76 193.28 111.91
CA MET A 380 57.15 193.53 110.61
C MET A 380 58.02 192.76 109.61
N LEU A 381 57.42 192.41 108.46
CA LEU A 381 58.06 192.29 107.14
C LEU A 381 59.40 191.55 106.99
N SER A 382 59.41 190.73 105.94
CA SER A 382 60.59 190.26 105.23
C SER A 382 61.29 189.10 105.94
N GLY A 383 61.22 187.88 105.41
CA GLY A 383 61.82 187.53 104.11
C GLY A 383 63.33 187.33 104.35
N LEU A 384 63.98 186.24 103.96
CA LEU A 384 63.74 185.29 102.88
C LEU A 384 64.88 184.24 102.93
N ALA A 385 64.61 183.01 102.47
CA ALA A 385 65.55 182.03 101.86
C ALA A 385 66.64 181.35 102.74
N GLY A 386 67.05 180.07 102.55
CA GLY A 386 66.70 179.02 101.58
C GLY A 386 67.68 177.81 101.62
N ILE A 387 67.36 176.71 100.89
CA ILE A 387 68.24 175.76 100.12
C ILE A 387 69.13 174.74 100.95
N VAL A 388 68.90 173.39 101.08
CA VAL A 388 69.06 172.16 100.20
C VAL A 388 70.55 171.66 100.05
N PRO A 389 70.99 170.36 99.82
CA PRO A 389 70.44 168.96 99.88
C PRO A 389 71.34 167.79 100.49
N THR A 390 70.78 166.55 100.52
CA THR A 390 71.34 165.14 100.39
C THR A 390 71.92 164.29 101.56
N VAL A 391 71.30 163.08 101.69
CA VAL A 391 71.74 161.70 102.07
C VAL A 391 72.28 161.35 103.48
N GLY A 392 71.62 160.37 104.12
CA GLY A 392 72.16 159.50 105.20
C GLY A 392 71.10 158.97 106.18
N ALA A 393 71.03 157.66 106.41
CA ALA A 393 70.13 156.89 107.31
C ALA A 393 70.38 157.15 108.83
N PRO A 394 69.84 156.40 109.84
CA PRO A 394 68.68 155.47 109.96
C PRO A 394 67.75 155.78 111.19
N ALA A 395 66.72 154.94 111.42
CA ALA A 395 66.31 154.34 112.72
C ALA A 395 64.78 154.31 113.04
N ASP A 396 64.31 153.08 113.27
CA ASP A 396 63.30 152.57 114.20
C ASP A 396 61.78 152.75 114.01
N GLY A 397 61.07 151.61 114.17
CA GLY A 397 59.62 151.48 114.27
C GLY A 397 59.08 150.21 113.58
N ALA A 398 59.39 149.02 114.11
CA ALA A 398 58.44 148.12 114.80
C ALA A 398 57.34 147.53 113.88
N ALA A 399 57.49 146.26 113.44
CA ALA A 399 56.93 145.05 114.09
C ALA A 399 55.42 144.91 113.81
N THR A 400 54.88 143.86 113.18
CA THR A 400 55.29 142.44 113.11
C THR A 400 54.79 141.82 111.79
N LYS A 401 55.66 141.05 111.15
CA LYS A 401 55.47 140.42 109.83
C LYS A 401 55.57 138.89 109.99
N SER A 402 54.71 138.19 109.25
CA SER A 402 54.93 136.97 108.46
C SER A 402 56.14 136.05 108.73
N ALA A 403 55.83 134.74 108.78
CA ALA A 403 56.64 133.56 108.38
C ALA A 403 57.77 133.10 109.34
N PRO A 404 58.05 131.78 109.43
CA PRO A 404 58.69 131.02 108.35
C PRO A 404 57.84 129.81 107.89
N LYS A 405 57.79 129.44 106.61
CA LYS A 405 58.87 129.01 105.71
C LYS A 405 59.48 127.67 106.15
N GLY A 406 58.72 126.60 105.90
CA GLY A 406 59.24 125.30 105.50
C GLY A 406 58.55 124.97 104.18
N ASP A 407 59.32 124.87 103.10
CA ASP A 407 58.78 124.66 101.76
C ASP A 407 57.97 123.36 101.69
N ALA A 408 56.83 123.52 101.02
CA ALA A 408 55.66 122.68 101.07
C ALA A 408 55.85 121.35 100.32
N ASP A 409 55.36 120.30 100.99
CA ASP A 409 55.17 118.95 100.49
C ASP A 409 53.90 118.86 99.63
N LYS A 410 54.00 118.08 98.55
CA LYS A 410 52.93 117.42 97.77
C LYS A 410 51.80 118.28 97.19
N SER A 411 52.04 118.77 95.97
CA SER A 411 50.99 118.93 94.97
C SER A 411 50.56 117.57 94.42
N GLY A 412 49.32 117.22 94.70
CA GLY A 412 48.59 116.13 94.05
C GLY A 412 48.40 116.43 92.57
N THR A 413 48.66 115.39 91.78
CA THR A 413 48.48 115.25 90.35
C THR A 413 47.08 115.62 89.86
N ALA A 414 47.03 116.57 88.93
CA ALA A 414 45.94 116.74 87.98
C ALA A 414 46.52 117.03 86.58
N GLU A 415 45.94 116.31 85.61
CA GLU A 415 45.66 116.73 84.22
C GLU A 415 46.76 116.88 83.14
N SER A 416 46.61 116.03 82.11
CA SER A 416 46.26 116.39 80.73
C SER A 416 47.27 116.13 79.59
N GLY A 417 46.78 115.44 78.55
CA GLY A 417 47.20 115.49 77.14
C GLY A 417 48.53 114.83 76.76
N SER A 418 48.77 114.25 75.57
CA SER A 418 48.02 114.16 74.32
C SER A 418 48.77 113.23 73.33
N VAL A 419 48.04 112.44 72.53
CA VAL A 419 48.25 112.08 71.10
C VAL A 419 49.47 111.25 70.63
N ALA A 420 49.18 110.08 70.01
CA ALA A 420 49.57 109.60 68.65
C ALA A 420 49.58 108.04 68.59
N ALA A 421 48.64 107.39 67.87
CA ALA A 421 48.76 106.76 66.53
C ALA A 421 49.74 105.55 66.47
N GLY A 422 49.50 104.37 65.86
CA GLY A 422 48.46 103.79 65.01
C GLY A 422 49.04 102.52 64.33
N GLY A 423 48.18 101.56 63.89
CA GLY A 423 48.52 100.39 63.04
C GLY A 423 49.23 99.23 63.76
N ASP A 424 49.11 97.94 63.41
CA ASP A 424 48.61 97.25 62.22
C ASP A 424 48.40 95.75 62.58
N SER A 425 48.17 94.89 61.58
CA SER A 425 47.21 93.80 61.56
C SER A 425 47.79 92.36 61.44
N ARG A 426 46.94 91.37 61.79
CA ARG A 426 46.85 89.96 61.26
C ARG A 426 48.01 88.96 61.56
N PRO A 427 47.87 87.62 61.32
CA PRO A 427 46.72 86.69 61.25
C PRO A 427 47.00 85.31 61.98
N PRO A 428 46.64 84.06 61.51
CA PRO A 428 45.99 83.01 62.34
C PRO A 428 46.72 81.63 62.37
N LYS A 429 46.11 80.57 62.98
CA LYS A 429 46.20 79.12 62.63
C LYS A 429 45.40 78.26 63.65
N GLN A 430 44.34 77.54 63.26
CA GLN A 430 44.26 76.13 62.80
C GLN A 430 44.81 75.05 63.74
N ALA A 431 43.93 74.14 64.18
CA ALA A 431 44.19 72.71 64.26
C ALA A 431 42.87 71.91 64.18
N ALA A 432 42.77 71.05 63.17
CA ALA A 432 41.77 70.01 63.02
C ALA A 432 42.32 68.69 63.57
N LYS A 433 41.48 67.87 64.21
CA LYS A 433 41.66 66.40 64.29
C LYS A 433 40.41 65.71 64.86
N THR A 434 39.93 64.72 64.11
CA THR A 434 39.40 63.39 64.52
C THR A 434 38.36 63.37 65.64
N SER A 435 37.15 62.83 65.46
CA SER A 435 36.77 61.56 64.84
C SER A 435 35.29 61.56 64.47
#